data_AF-R7V8W8-F1
#
_entry.id   AF-R7V8W8-F1
#
_cell.length_a   1.000
_cell.length_b   1.000
_cell.length_c   1.000
_cell.angle_alpha   90.00
_cell.angle_beta   90.00
_cell.angle_gamma   90.00
#
_symmetry.space_group_name_H-M   'P 1'
#
loop_
_entity.id
_entity.type
_entity.pdbx_description
1 polymer ?
#
loop_
_entity_poly.entity_id
_entity_poly.type
_entity_poly.pdbx_seq_one_letter_code
_entity_poly.pdbx_strand_id
1 'polypeptide(L)'
;TGNVRYEPKWSSLDTRPLPKWYDEAKVGIFIHWGVFSVPSFETEWFWNNWHSGSADFVKFMDENYRPGFTYADFAPQFTAEFYDPNQWADIFQAAGAK
;
A
#
# COMPACT_ATOMS: atom_id res chain seq x y z
N THR A 1 15.61 15.70 27.49
CA THR A 1 15.91 14.36 26.95
C THR A 1 17.12 14.49 26.05
N GLY A 2 18.22 13.79 26.36
CA GLY A 2 19.42 13.87 25.54
C GLY A 2 19.18 13.17 24.20
N ASN A 3 19.51 13.81 23.09
CA ASN A 3 19.49 13.16 21.78
C ASN A 3 20.55 12.06 21.76
N VAL A 4 20.12 10.81 21.86
CA VAL A 4 20.98 9.65 21.63
C VAL A 4 21.27 9.57 20.14
N ARG A 5 22.55 9.61 19.75
CA ARG A 5 22.98 9.40 18.37
C ARG A 5 23.32 7.94 18.17
N TYR A 6 22.60 7.26 17.28
CA TYR A 6 22.89 5.88 16.91
C TYR A 6 24.00 5.80 15.84
N GLU A 7 24.82 4.77 15.92
CA GLU A 7 25.82 4.42 14.90
C GLU A 7 25.24 3.35 13.95
N PRO A 8 25.69 3.28 12.67
CA PRO A 8 25.20 2.31 11.70
C PRO A 8 25.78 0.90 11.92
N LYS A 9 25.66 0.38 13.14
CA LYS A 9 26.06 -0.98 13.55
C LYS A 9 25.00 -1.58 14.46
N TRP A 10 24.78 -2.89 14.34
CA TRP A 10 23.74 -3.61 15.10
C TRP A 10 23.83 -3.37 16.60
N SER A 11 25.03 -3.42 17.17
CA SER A 11 25.25 -3.18 18.60
C SER A 11 24.83 -1.79 19.09
N SER A 12 24.69 -0.81 18.20
CA SER A 12 24.11 0.50 18.53
C SER A 12 22.60 0.53 18.26
N LEU A 13 22.15 0.05 17.10
CA LEU A 13 20.73 0.11 16.69
C LEU A 13 19.82 -0.73 17.59
N ASP A 14 20.30 -1.89 18.07
CA ASP A 14 19.52 -2.80 18.91
C ASP A 14 19.31 -2.25 20.34
N THR A 15 20.02 -1.19 20.71
CA THR A 15 19.78 -0.47 21.99
C THR A 15 18.59 0.48 21.93
N ARG A 16 18.01 0.71 20.74
CA ARG A 16 16.89 1.63 20.58
C ARG A 16 15.64 1.07 21.25
N PRO A 17 15.09 1.74 22.27
CA PRO A 17 13.89 1.25 22.93
C PRO A 17 12.67 1.36 22.01
N LEU A 18 11.69 0.50 22.24
CA LEU A 18 10.37 0.65 21.61
C LEU A 18 9.75 1.99 22.08
N PRO A 19 9.36 2.89 21.17
CA PRO A 19 8.72 4.14 21.56
C PRO A 19 7.40 3.86 22.30
N LYS A 20 7.18 4.55 23.42
CA LYS A 20 6.01 4.35 24.27
C LYS A 20 4.68 4.48 23.53
N TRP A 21 4.57 5.46 22.63
CA TRP A 21 3.35 5.68 21.83
C TRP A 21 3.00 4.46 20.95
N TYR A 22 4.00 3.77 20.40
CA TYR A 22 3.78 2.61 19.52
C TYR A 22 3.37 1.40 20.34
N ASP A 23 4.03 1.20 21.50
CA ASP A 23 3.61 0.16 22.42
C ASP A 23 2.17 0.42 22.90
N GLU A 24 1.79 1.65 23.25
CA GLU A 24 0.45 1.98 23.73
C GLU A 24 -0.66 1.96 22.66
N ALA A 25 -0.32 2.14 21.38
CA ALA A 25 -1.28 2.23 20.28
C ALA A 25 -2.10 0.95 20.07
N LYS A 26 -1.45 -0.22 20.13
CA LYS A 26 -1.99 -1.60 19.98
C LYS A 26 -2.69 -1.94 18.65
N VAL A 27 -3.40 -1.01 18.01
CA VAL A 27 -4.15 -1.21 16.77
C VAL A 27 -3.85 -0.08 15.79
N GLY A 28 -3.46 -0.44 14.57
CA GLY A 28 -3.24 0.48 13.46
C GLY A 28 -3.89 -0.06 12.18
N ILE A 29 -4.08 0.82 11.19
CA ILE A 29 -4.63 0.47 9.88
C ILE A 29 -3.55 0.67 8.83
N PHE A 30 -3.37 -0.33 7.98
CA PHE A 30 -2.48 -0.28 6.82
C PHE A 30 -3.28 -0.49 5.55
N ILE A 31 -2.94 0.23 4.48
CA ILE A 31 -3.76 0.31 3.27
C ILE A 31 -2.89 -0.02 2.07
N HIS A 32 -3.31 -1.03 1.30
CA HIS A 32 -2.74 -1.33 -0.01
C HIS A 32 -3.58 -0.61 -1.07
N TRP A 33 -3.10 0.55 -1.50
CA TRP A 33 -3.76 1.34 -2.52
C TRP A 33 -2.73 1.98 -3.44
N GLY A 34 -2.91 1.80 -4.74
CA GLY A 34 -1.98 2.30 -5.75
C GLY A 34 -2.44 1.94 -7.16
N VAL A 35 -1.54 2.00 -8.13
CA VAL A 35 -1.85 1.73 -9.54
C VAL A 35 -2.46 0.34 -9.75
N PHE A 36 -2.06 -0.66 -8.97
CA PHE A 36 -2.65 -2.01 -9.01
C PHE A 36 -4.14 -2.02 -8.65
N SER A 37 -4.64 -1.00 -7.94
CA SER A 37 -6.07 -0.88 -7.61
C SER A 37 -6.92 -0.41 -8.79
N VAL A 38 -6.33 0.20 -9.83
CA VAL A 38 -7.06 0.67 -11.02
C VAL A 38 -7.84 -0.44 -11.71
N PRO A 39 -7.24 -1.60 -12.09
CA PRO A 39 -8.00 -2.68 -12.70
C PRO A 39 -9.04 -3.31 -11.76
N SER A 40 -8.92 -3.09 -10.43
CA SER A 40 -9.84 -3.62 -9.41
C SER A 40 -10.09 -5.13 -9.55
N PHE A 41 -9.03 -5.87 -9.87
CA PHE A 41 -9.10 -7.30 -10.15
C PHE A 41 -8.16 -8.09 -9.24
N GLU A 42 -8.78 -8.93 -8.40
CA GLU A 42 -8.18 -9.87 -7.47
C GLU A 42 -7.20 -9.31 -6.42
N THR A 43 -5.98 -8.89 -6.78
CA THR A 43 -4.89 -8.64 -5.80
C THR A 43 -3.95 -7.50 -6.19
N GLU A 44 -3.13 -7.05 -5.24
CA GLU A 44 -2.04 -6.08 -5.44
C GLU A 44 -0.89 -6.62 -6.30
N TRP A 45 -0.79 -7.95 -6.45
CA TRP A 45 0.18 -8.62 -7.32
C TRP A 45 -0.27 -8.67 -8.79
N PHE A 46 -1.29 -7.90 -9.17
CA PHE A 46 -1.88 -7.90 -10.51
C PHE A 46 -0.85 -7.92 -11.63
N TRP A 47 0.14 -7.02 -11.59
CA TRP A 47 1.19 -6.96 -12.60
C TRP A 47 1.99 -8.27 -12.69
N ASN A 48 2.42 -8.82 -11.55
CA ASN A 48 3.20 -10.04 -11.52
C ASN A 48 2.40 -11.22 -12.07
N ASN A 49 1.12 -11.35 -11.69
CA ASN A 49 0.28 -12.45 -12.14
C ASN A 49 -0.03 -12.36 -13.64
N TRP A 50 -0.32 -11.15 -14.13
CA TRP A 50 -0.48 -10.91 -15.56
C TRP A 50 0.80 -11.17 -16.33
N HIS A 51 1.94 -10.62 -15.87
CA HIS A 51 3.24 -10.78 -16.51
C HIS A 51 3.71 -12.25 -16.51
N SER A 52 3.39 -13.00 -15.46
CA SER A 52 3.68 -14.44 -15.37
C SER A 52 2.72 -15.30 -16.20
N GLY A 53 1.76 -14.71 -16.91
CA GLY A 53 0.85 -15.41 -17.81
C GLY A 53 -0.26 -16.19 -17.11
N SER A 54 -0.68 -15.77 -15.91
CA SER A 54 -1.86 -16.36 -15.25
C SER A 54 -3.09 -16.23 -16.15
N ALA A 55 -3.78 -17.35 -16.41
CA ALA A 55 -4.84 -17.44 -17.41
C ALA A 55 -5.98 -16.44 -17.16
N ASP A 56 -6.41 -16.29 -15.90
CA ASP A 56 -7.49 -15.38 -15.53
C ASP A 56 -7.10 -13.90 -15.69
N PHE A 57 -5.85 -13.56 -15.37
CA PHE A 57 -5.33 -12.19 -15.52
C PHE A 57 -5.13 -11.81 -16.99
N VAL A 58 -4.60 -12.74 -17.80
CA VAL A 58 -4.46 -12.53 -19.25
C VAL A 58 -5.82 -12.36 -19.89
N LYS A 59 -6.77 -13.25 -19.58
CA LYS A 59 -8.15 -13.17 -20.07
C LYS A 59 -8.81 -11.84 -19.67
N PHE A 60 -8.69 -11.44 -18.41
CA PHE A 60 -9.22 -10.16 -17.94
C PHE A 60 -8.65 -8.98 -18.73
N MET A 61 -7.34 -8.98 -18.99
CA MET A 61 -6.69 -7.93 -19.77
C MET A 61 -7.17 -7.91 -21.23
N ASP A 62 -7.28 -9.08 -21.87
CA ASP A 62 -7.74 -9.22 -23.26
C ASP A 62 -9.21 -8.79 -23.44
N GLU A 63 -10.06 -9.02 -22.43
CA GLU A 63 -11.48 -8.67 -22.48
C GLU A 63 -11.76 -7.20 -22.19
N ASN A 64 -10.92 -6.54 -21.37
CA ASN A 64 -11.22 -5.20 -20.83
C ASN A 64 -10.31 -4.08 -21.37
N TYR A 65 -9.15 -4.40 -21.94
CA TYR A 65 -8.17 -3.41 -22.38
C TYR A 65 -7.73 -3.65 -23.82
N ARG A 66 -7.31 -2.57 -24.49
CA ARG A 66 -6.87 -2.63 -25.89
C ARG A 66 -5.62 -3.51 -26.05
N PRO A 67 -5.41 -4.13 -27.22
CA PRO A 67 -4.14 -4.81 -27.51
C PRO A 67 -2.93 -3.89 -27.32
N GLY A 68 -1.84 -4.44 -26.76
CA GLY A 68 -0.61 -3.69 -26.49
C GLY A 68 -0.67 -2.77 -25.26
N PHE A 69 -1.75 -2.82 -24.47
CA PHE A 69 -1.80 -2.16 -23.17
C PHE A 69 -0.68 -2.71 -22.26
N THR A 70 -0.05 -1.82 -21.51
CA THR A 70 1.01 -2.13 -20.54
C THR A 70 0.57 -1.74 -19.14
N TYR A 71 1.21 -2.29 -18.11
CA TYR A 71 0.86 -1.91 -16.74
C TYR A 71 1.07 -0.41 -16.43
N ALA A 72 2.04 0.24 -17.10
CA ALA A 72 2.25 1.67 -16.96
C ALA A 72 1.09 2.52 -17.50
N ASP A 73 0.29 1.99 -18.44
CA ASP A 73 -0.90 2.68 -18.96
C ASP A 73 -2.01 2.83 -17.90
N PHE A 74 -1.94 2.11 -16.77
CA PHE A 74 -2.82 2.33 -15.62
C PHE A 74 -2.46 3.58 -14.80
N ALA A 75 -1.19 4.03 -14.82
CA ALA A 75 -0.74 5.14 -14.00
C ALA A 75 -1.56 6.44 -14.20
N PRO A 76 -1.84 6.91 -15.44
CA PRO A 76 -2.68 8.10 -15.63
C PRO A 76 -4.15 7.90 -15.25
N GLN A 77 -4.61 6.65 -15.08
CA GLN A 77 -5.98 6.33 -14.69
C GLN A 77 -6.14 6.25 -13.17
N PHE A 78 -5.05 6.22 -12.40
CA PHE A 78 -5.06 6.29 -10.95
C PHE A 78 -5.28 7.75 -10.50
N THR A 79 -6.49 8.28 -10.71
CA THR A 79 -6.81 9.69 -10.45
C THR A 79 -7.22 9.97 -9.01
N ALA A 80 -7.64 8.94 -8.26
CA ALA A 80 -8.16 9.09 -6.92
C ALA A 80 -9.34 10.09 -6.83
N GLU A 81 -10.20 10.13 -7.87
CA GLU A 81 -11.25 11.15 -8.05
C GLU A 81 -12.13 11.42 -6.83
N PHE A 82 -12.45 10.37 -6.06
CA PHE A 82 -13.31 10.45 -4.86
C PHE A 82 -12.56 10.29 -3.55
N TYR A 83 -11.23 10.45 -3.56
CA TYR A 83 -10.43 10.33 -2.36
C TYR A 83 -10.61 11.55 -1.45
N ASP A 84 -11.20 11.31 -0.27
CA ASP A 84 -11.24 12.27 0.83
C ASP A 84 -10.39 11.76 2.00
N PRO A 85 -9.20 12.36 2.24
CA PRO A 85 -8.33 11.93 3.33
C PRO A 85 -8.92 12.20 4.72
N ASN A 86 -9.79 13.21 4.88
CA ASN A 86 -10.42 13.51 6.16
C ASN A 86 -11.48 12.47 6.49
N GLN A 87 -12.30 12.11 5.50
CA GLN A 87 -13.26 11.02 5.68
C GLN A 87 -12.57 9.72 6.09
N TRP A 88 -11.43 9.39 5.46
CA TRP A 88 -10.64 8.22 5.81
C TRP A 88 -10.11 8.30 7.25
N ALA A 89 -9.51 9.44 7.62
CA ALA A 89 -9.00 9.66 8.98
C ALA A 89 -10.11 9.54 10.04
N ASP A 90 -11.28 10.10 9.79
CA ASP A 90 -12.45 10.02 10.67
C ASP A 90 -12.89 8.56 10.87
N ILE A 91 -12.94 7.77 9.79
CA ILE A 91 -13.29 6.35 9.86
C ILE A 91 -12.22 5.56 10.63
N PHE A 92 -10.93 5.82 10.40
CA PHE A 92 -9.84 5.12 11.09
C PHE A 92 -9.83 5.45 12.58
N GLN A 93 -10.06 6.71 12.94
CA GLN A 93 -10.21 7.12 14.32
C GLN A 93 -11.43 6.46 14.97
N ALA A 94 -12.57 6.42 14.27
CA ALA A 94 -13.79 5.76 14.75
C ALA A 94 -13.60 4.24 14.93
N ALA A 95 -12.74 3.61 14.13
CA ALA A 95 -12.34 2.21 14.28
C ALA A 95 -11.38 1.97 15.47
N GLY A 96 -10.93 3.03 16.14
CA GLY A 96 -10.05 2.95 17.31
C GLY A 96 -8.56 2.84 16.99
N ALA A 97 -8.16 3.02 15.73
CA ALA A 97 -6.75 3.01 15.33
C ALA A 97 -5.98 4.19 15.93
N LYS A 98 -4.67 4.00 16.17
CA LYS A 98 -3.77 4.97 16.77
C LYS A 98 -2.46 5.10 16.00
#